data_AF-X0SGC6-F1
#
_entry.id   AF-X0SGC6-F1
#
_cell.length_a   1.000
_cell.length_b   1.000
_cell.length_c   1.000
_cell.angle_alpha   90.00
_cell.angle_beta   90.00
_cell.angle_gamma   90.00
#
_symmetry.space_group_name_H-M   'P 1'
#
loop_
_entity.id
_entity.type
_entity.pdbx_description
1 polymer ?
#
loop_
_entity_poly.entity_id
_entity_poly.type
_entity_poly.pdbx_seq_one_letter_code
_entity_poly.pdbx_strand_id
1 'polypeptide(L)'
;MQSLNNMKWPESYIGKIIEGDCLEVMKNIPDKSIDALITDPPFAFTGGSSNSMTTNIDSQFFSYWWKEVSKNIARILKSEAEG
;
A
#
# COMPACT_ATOMS: atom_id res chain seq x y z
N MET A 1 12.00 -15.14 8.01
CA MET A 1 11.37 -14.19 7.06
C MET A 1 11.52 -14.77 5.65
N GLN A 2 10.45 -14.91 4.88
CA GLN A 2 10.58 -15.25 3.46
C GLN A 2 11.07 -14.01 2.70
N SER A 3 12.03 -14.17 1.80
CA SER A 3 12.42 -13.09 0.88
C SER A 3 11.23 -12.73 -0.01
N LEU A 4 10.95 -11.43 -0.19
CA LEU A 4 9.84 -10.93 -1.02
C LEU A 4 9.89 -11.47 -2.46
N ASN A 5 11.08 -11.86 -2.94
CA ASN A 5 11.30 -12.38 -4.30
C ASN A 5 10.71 -13.78 -4.56
N ASN A 6 10.17 -14.46 -3.54
CA ASN A 6 9.67 -15.84 -3.66
C ASN A 6 8.17 -15.99 -3.34
N MET A 7 7.43 -14.88 -3.26
CA MET A 7 6.00 -14.91 -2.97
C MET A 7 5.21 -15.44 -4.17
N LYS A 8 4.38 -16.47 -3.95
CA LYS A 8 3.51 -17.05 -4.99
C LYS A 8 2.08 -16.55 -4.81
N TRP A 9 1.51 -16.01 -5.88
CA TRP A 9 0.12 -15.56 -5.88
C TRP A 9 -0.83 -16.71 -6.27
N PRO A 10 -1.96 -16.90 -5.57
CA PRO A 10 -2.39 -16.21 -4.35
C PRO A 10 -1.98 -16.93 -3.04
N GLU A 11 -1.35 -18.11 -3.11
CA GLU A 11 -1.19 -19.01 -1.94
C GLU A 11 -0.38 -18.39 -0.80
N SER A 12 0.60 -17.55 -1.12
CA SER A 12 1.40 -16.85 -0.11
C SER A 12 0.64 -15.72 0.60
N TYR A 13 -0.55 -15.32 0.13
CA TYR A 13 -1.28 -14.13 0.59
C TYR A 13 -2.62 -14.42 1.28
N ILE A 14 -3.34 -15.45 0.86
CA ILE A 14 -4.69 -15.73 1.38
C ILE A 14 -4.64 -16.10 2.88
N GLY A 15 -5.39 -15.33 3.68
CA GLY A 15 -5.47 -15.53 5.14
C GLY A 15 -4.16 -15.28 5.88
N LYS A 16 -3.25 -14.48 5.30
CA LYS A 16 -1.95 -14.16 5.88
C LYS A 16 -1.82 -12.66 6.15
N ILE A 17 -1.07 -12.34 7.19
CA ILE A 17 -0.53 -10.99 7.42
C ILE A 17 0.86 -10.98 6.82
N ILE A 18 1.11 -10.02 5.93
CA ILE A 18 2.41 -9.87 5.26
C ILE A 18 3.12 -8.68 5.88
N GLU A 19 4.29 -8.92 6.47
CA GLU A 19 5.17 -7.87 6.99
C GLU A 19 6.10 -7.37 5.88
N GLY A 20 6.08 -6.07 5.60
CA GLY A 20 6.98 -5.44 4.63
C GLY A 20 6.51 -4.06 4.17
N ASP A 21 7.31 -3.42 3.33
CA ASP A 21 6.90 -2.22 2.61
C ASP A 21 5.81 -2.58 1.59
N CYS A 22 4.65 -1.94 1.72
CA CYS A 22 3.51 -2.18 0.84
C CYS A 22 3.85 -1.98 -0.64
N LEU A 23 4.74 -1.05 -0.99
CA LEU A 23 5.15 -0.81 -2.38
C LEU A 23 5.96 -1.99 -2.94
N GLU A 24 6.79 -2.64 -2.12
CA GLU A 24 7.55 -3.83 -2.54
C GLU A 24 6.66 -5.08 -2.58
N VAL A 25 5.75 -5.22 -1.63
CA VAL A 25 4.77 -6.33 -1.60
C VAL A 25 3.85 -6.27 -2.82
N MET A 26 3.31 -5.10 -3.15
CA MET A 26 2.38 -4.92 -4.27
C MET A 26 2.98 -5.31 -5.63
N LYS A 27 4.31 -5.24 -5.82
CA LYS A 27 4.98 -5.67 -7.08
C LYS A 27 4.75 -7.14 -7.41
N ASN A 28 4.50 -7.98 -6.40
CA ASN A 28 4.28 -9.41 -6.55
C ASN A 28 2.80 -9.78 -6.68
N ILE A 29 1.90 -8.78 -6.66
CA ILE A 29 0.46 -8.95 -6.88
C ILE A 29 0.17 -8.71 -8.37
N PRO A 30 -0.48 -9.66 -9.07
CA PRO A 30 -0.83 -9.49 -10.48
C PRO A 30 -1.78 -8.32 -10.73
N ASP A 31 -1.73 -7.77 -11.94
CA ASP A 31 -2.66 -6.75 -12.40
C ASP A 31 -4.11 -7.26 -12.36
N LYS A 32 -5.05 -6.36 -12.06
CA LYS A 32 -6.50 -6.64 -12.10
C LYS A 32 -6.91 -7.92 -11.36
N SER A 33 -6.30 -8.17 -10.20
CA SER A 33 -6.50 -9.40 -9.41
C SER A 33 -7.25 -9.18 -8.09
N ILE A 34 -7.43 -7.92 -7.68
CA ILE A 34 -8.11 -7.54 -6.44
C ILE A 34 -9.50 -6.96 -6.76
N ASP A 35 -10.53 -7.50 -6.09
CA ASP A 35 -11.92 -7.06 -6.22
C ASP A 35 -12.27 -5.90 -5.27
N ALA A 36 -11.60 -5.80 -4.12
CA ALA A 36 -11.83 -4.73 -3.15
C ALA A 36 -10.54 -4.38 -2.41
N LEU A 37 -10.31 -3.09 -2.14
CA LEU A 37 -9.21 -2.62 -1.31
C LEU A 37 -9.74 -1.85 -0.11
N ILE A 38 -9.25 -2.19 1.07
CA ILE A 38 -9.45 -1.41 2.29
C ILE A 38 -8.08 -0.97 2.77
N THR A 39 -7.89 0.35 2.89
CA THR A 39 -6.62 0.92 3.35
C THR A 39 -6.88 2.14 4.23
N ASP A 40 -5.97 2.36 5.18
CA ASP A 40 -5.91 3.56 6.03
C ASP A 40 -4.47 4.10 5.92
N PRO A 41 -4.14 4.83 4.84
CA PRO A 41 -2.78 5.30 4.61
C PRO A 41 -2.38 6.33 5.70
N PRO A 42 -1.07 6.50 5.96
CA PRO A 42 -0.60 7.49 6.92
C PRO A 42 -1.13 8.88 6.58
N PHE A 43 -1.87 9.50 7.48
CA PHE A 43 -2.33 10.88 7.31
C PHE A 43 -1.16 11.85 7.39
N ALA A 44 -0.85 12.52 6.28
CA ALA A 44 0.02 13.68 6.28
C ALA A 44 -0.75 14.88 6.82
N PHE A 45 -0.90 14.96 8.13
CA PHE A 45 -1.28 16.22 8.74
C PHE A 45 -0.09 17.17 8.65
N THR A 46 -0.12 18.07 7.67
CA THR A 46 0.73 19.27 7.66
C THR A 46 0.29 20.17 8.83
N GLY A 47 0.64 19.79 10.06
CA GLY A 47 0.40 20.58 11.27
C GLY A 47 -0.62 20.03 12.29
N GLY A 48 -1.11 18.80 12.15
CA GLY A 48 -1.99 18.16 13.14
C GLY A 48 -1.29 17.03 13.88
N SER A 49 -1.29 17.11 15.21
CA SER A 49 -0.72 16.08 16.06
C SER A 49 -1.58 14.82 16.01
N SER A 50 -1.08 13.75 15.40
CA SER A 50 -1.46 12.39 15.82
C SER A 50 -0.45 11.95 16.88
N ASN A 51 -0.95 11.53 18.04
CA ASN A 51 -0.15 11.04 19.18
C ASN A 51 0.90 12.02 19.76
N SER A 52 0.65 13.34 19.73
CA SER A 52 1.56 14.37 20.27
C SER A 52 2.96 14.42 19.63
N MET A 53 3.14 13.78 18.47
CA MET A 53 4.39 13.80 17.73
C MET A 53 4.24 14.70 16.51
N THR A 54 4.88 15.87 16.53
CA THR A 54 4.93 16.75 15.36
C THR A 54 6.00 16.23 14.41
N THR A 55 5.59 15.61 13.31
CA THR A 55 6.53 15.21 12.25
C THR A 55 6.66 16.34 11.23
N ASN A 56 7.87 16.85 11.02
CA ASN A 56 8.21 17.66 9.84
C ASN A 56 8.24 16.76 8.60
N ILE A 57 7.06 16.29 8.18
CA ILE A 57 6.90 15.64 6.88
C ILE A 57 6.76 16.75 5.86
N ASP A 58 7.70 16.78 4.92
CA ASP A 58 7.51 17.58 3.72
C ASP A 58 6.26 17.06 3.02
N SER A 59 5.29 17.93 2.79
CA SER A 59 4.12 17.69 1.93
C SER A 59 4.49 17.00 0.61
N GLN A 60 5.70 17.23 0.09
CA GLN A 60 6.23 16.54 -1.09
C GLN A 60 6.43 15.05 -0.84
N PHE A 61 6.98 14.62 0.30
CA PHE A 61 7.19 13.20 0.59
C PHE A 61 5.87 12.43 0.50
N PHE A 62 4.83 12.90 1.19
CA PHE A 62 3.52 12.25 1.14
C PHE A 62 2.95 12.27 -0.28
N SER A 63 3.05 13.39 -0.99
CA SER A 63 2.52 13.50 -2.35
C SER A 63 3.20 12.53 -3.32
N TYR A 64 4.53 12.39 -3.26
CA TYR A 64 5.27 11.46 -4.10
C TYR A 64 4.99 10.00 -3.72
N TRP A 65 5.02 9.70 -2.42
CA TRP A 65 4.72 8.36 -1.93
C TRP A 65 3.28 7.95 -2.30
N TRP A 66 2.30 8.82 -2.04
CA TRP A 66 0.89 8.57 -2.35
C TRP A 66 0.64 8.39 -3.84
N LYS A 67 1.36 9.14 -4.69
CA LYS A 67 1.32 8.95 -6.14
C LYS A 67 1.74 7.54 -6.54
N GLU A 68 2.81 7.00 -5.96
CA GLU A 68 3.29 5.65 -6.26
C GLU A 68 2.35 4.57 -5.70
N VAL A 69 1.81 4.78 -4.49
CA VAL A 69 0.80 3.89 -3.89
C VAL A 69 -0.46 3.85 -4.76
N SER A 70 -1.00 5.00 -5.13
CA SER A 70 -2.22 5.11 -5.94
C SER A 70 -2.08 4.43 -7.30
N LYS A 71 -0.90 4.56 -7.94
CA LYS A 71 -0.60 3.86 -9.20
C LYS A 71 -0.63 2.34 -9.04
N ASN A 72 -0.03 1.81 -7.97
CA ASN A 72 0.00 0.37 -7.72
C ASN A 72 -1.40 -0.16 -7.37
N ILE A 73 -2.17 0.58 -6.58
CA ILE A 73 -3.58 0.28 -6.29
C ILE A 73 -4.37 0.19 -7.60
N ALA A 74 -4.30 1.21 -8.46
CA ALA A 74 -5.01 1.22 -9.74
C ALA A 74 -4.59 0.08 -10.68
N ARG A 75 -3.34 -0.38 -10.60
CA ARG A 75 -2.83 -1.53 -11.36
C ARG A 75 -3.45 -2.85 -10.88
N ILE A 76 -3.49 -3.09 -9.58
CA ILE A 76 -3.92 -4.38 -9.01
C ILE A 76 -5.45 -4.51 -8.90
N LEU A 77 -6.18 -3.40 -8.78
CA LEU A 77 -7.65 -3.38 -8.72
C LEU A 77 -8.27 -3.70 -10.08
N LYS A 78 -9.26 -4.60 -10.11
CA LYS A 78 -10.12 -4.83 -11.29
C LYS A 78 -10.85 -3.55 -11.72
N SER A 79 -11.34 -3.50 -12.96
CA SER A 79 -12.07 -2.33 -13.48
C SER A 79 -13.35 -2.02 -12.72
N GLU A 80 -13.99 -3.05 -12.20
CA GLU A 80 -15.23 -3.07 -11.44
C GLU A 80 -14.99 -3.09 -9.93
N ALA A 81 -13.73 -3.05 -9.49
CA ALA A 81 -13.40 -3.12 -8.08
C ALA A 81 -13.84 -1.86 -7.33
N GLU A 82 -14.23 -2.05 -6.07
CA GLU A 82 -14.61 -0.96 -5.15
C GLU A 82 -13.46 -0.66 -4.18
N GLY A 83 -13.27 0.61 -3.85
CA GLY A 83 -12.20 1.09 -2.96
C GLY A 83 -12.33 2.55 -2.58
#